data_AF-A0A957Z9H2-F1
#
_entry.id   AF-A0A957Z9H2-F1
#
_cell.length_a   1.000
_cell.length_b   1.000
_cell.length_c   1.000
_cell.angle_alpha   90.00
_cell.angle_beta   90.00
_cell.angle_gamma   90.00
#
_symmetry.space_group_name_H-M   'P 1'
#
loop_
_entity.id
_entity.type
_entity.pdbx_description
1 polymer ?
#
loop_
_entity_poly.entity_id
_entity_poly.type
_entity_poly.pdbx_seq_one_letter_code
_entity_poly.pdbx_strand_id
1 'polypeptide(L)'
;MSILRENIVYTILALVAIVLIGVTIGLQLVIITGQNPTVLNGAAQQATQQSLNGQSVAFAVSTATETPAVLIIQPAPIGAVQSEPTAAMQDNPAPAGSNTITQEVQSGDVQPVATDVATVEPTATEPTATEVTQPAAEQIAVDAPTETALPTPVPPTPAPPTPIPPTPAPPTATDTPTILPTESPTPVDATAFHIGFANRGYGCPVVSQIVERILEDRLDTATELISFDTVESMFRAVANNEIDMTLCYVDPDDRELLRGDNKRTIGFKMVQLGSQYWESDGQKLQMWVNLPTMSLLRAADHTCMLNFFYSLRFVESDLQIIDVNSWLNAHAADIDEWVNCE
;
A
#
# COMPACT_ATOMS: atom_id res chain seq x y z
N MET A 1 -13.93 -0.95 -54.74
CA MET A 1 -14.11 0.40 -54.15
C MET A 1 -14.82 0.43 -52.79
N SER A 2 -15.49 -0.64 -52.33
CA SER A 2 -16.20 -0.62 -51.02
C SER A 2 -15.26 -0.67 -49.80
N ILE A 3 -14.19 -1.47 -49.86
CA ILE A 3 -13.25 -1.69 -48.74
C ILE A 3 -12.48 -0.41 -48.36
N LEU A 4 -12.24 0.49 -49.32
CA LEU A 4 -11.55 1.76 -49.04
C LEU A 4 -12.41 2.73 -48.23
N ARG A 5 -13.74 2.62 -48.29
CA ARG A 5 -14.66 3.54 -47.59
C ARG A 5 -14.80 3.18 -46.12
N GLU A 6 -14.78 1.89 -45.76
CA GLU A 6 -14.87 1.47 -44.36
C GLU A 6 -13.62 1.88 -43.57
N ASN A 7 -12.42 1.69 -44.12
CA ASN A 7 -11.18 2.05 -43.42
C ASN A 7 -11.06 3.57 -43.15
N ILE A 8 -11.60 4.40 -44.05
CA ILE A 8 -11.60 5.87 -43.86
C ILE A 8 -12.52 6.26 -42.70
N VAL A 9 -13.69 5.61 -42.56
CA VAL A 9 -14.62 5.90 -41.46
C VAL A 9 -14.00 5.54 -40.10
N TYR A 10 -13.36 4.38 -39.98
CA TYR A 10 -12.69 3.99 -38.73
C TYR A 10 -11.52 4.91 -38.38
N THR A 11 -10.75 5.36 -39.38
CA THR A 11 -9.64 6.29 -39.16
C THR A 11 -10.14 7.65 -38.67
N ILE A 12 -11.24 8.16 -39.23
CA ILE A 12 -11.86 9.42 -38.78
C ILE A 12 -12.41 9.28 -37.36
N LEU A 13 -13.08 8.17 -37.03
CA LEU A 13 -13.59 7.91 -35.68
C LEU A 13 -12.45 7.83 -34.64
N ALA A 14 -11.33 7.18 -34.98
CA ALA A 14 -10.18 7.11 -34.10
C ALA A 14 -9.57 8.51 -33.82
N LEU A 15 -9.46 9.36 -34.84
CA LEU A 15 -8.96 10.73 -34.67
C LEU A 15 -9.89 11.58 -33.80
N VAL A 16 -11.20 11.47 -33.98
CA VAL A 16 -12.18 12.18 -33.15
C VAL A 16 -12.09 11.73 -31.69
N ALA A 17 -11.92 10.43 -31.42
CA ALA A 17 -11.75 9.91 -30.07
C ALA A 17 -10.50 10.47 -29.38
N ILE A 18 -9.36 10.54 -30.09
CA ILE A 18 -8.11 11.09 -29.55
C ILE A 18 -8.26 12.57 -29.18
N VAL A 19 -8.92 13.37 -30.04
CA VAL A 19 -9.16 14.80 -29.77
C VAL A 19 -10.06 14.98 -28.54
N LEU A 20 -11.12 14.18 -28.39
CA LEU A 20 -12.01 14.26 -27.22
C LEU A 20 -11.31 13.92 -25.90
N ILE A 21 -10.41 12.93 -25.92
CA ILE A 21 -9.57 12.58 -24.76
C ILE A 21 -8.63 13.74 -24.42
N GLY A 22 -8.00 14.36 -25.42
CA GLY A 22 -7.13 15.52 -25.21
C GLY A 22 -7.87 16.72 -24.59
N VAL A 23 -9.07 17.03 -25.08
CA VAL A 23 -9.90 18.14 -24.56
C VAL A 23 -10.35 17.89 -23.13
N THR A 24 -10.74 16.66 -22.80
CA THR A 24 -11.20 16.31 -21.43
C THR A 24 -10.06 16.41 -20.41
N ILE A 25 -8.87 15.91 -20.75
CA ILE A 25 -7.67 16.05 -19.89
C ILE A 25 -7.29 17.53 -19.73
N GLY A 26 -7.28 18.30 -20.82
CA GLY A 26 -6.97 19.72 -20.78
C GLY A 26 -7.95 20.52 -19.91
N LEU A 27 -9.25 20.22 -19.99
CA LEU A 27 -10.27 20.88 -19.17
C LEU A 27 -10.11 20.57 -17.68
N GLN A 28 -9.79 19.33 -17.30
CA GLN A 28 -9.54 18.98 -15.90
C GLN A 28 -8.32 19.73 -15.35
N LEU A 29 -7.24 19.86 -16.12
CA LEU A 29 -6.04 20.61 -15.72
C LEU A 29 -6.35 22.11 -15.53
N VAL A 30 -7.17 22.72 -16.38
CA VAL A 30 -7.59 24.11 -16.23
C VAL A 30 -8.46 24.32 -14.98
N ILE A 31 -9.34 23.38 -14.65
CA ILE A 31 -10.15 23.45 -13.42
C ILE A 31 -9.26 23.37 -12.17
N ILE A 32 -8.27 22.48 -12.16
CA ILE A 32 -7.35 22.31 -11.03
C ILE A 32 -6.46 23.55 -10.86
N THR A 33 -5.95 24.11 -11.95
CA THR A 33 -5.03 25.27 -11.91
C THR A 33 -5.76 26.61 -11.75
N GLY A 34 -7.05 26.69 -12.08
CA GLY A 34 -7.88 27.89 -11.96
C GLY A 34 -8.46 28.13 -10.56
N GLN A 35 -8.32 27.17 -9.63
CA GLN A 35 -8.72 27.39 -8.23
C GLN A 35 -7.68 28.25 -7.52
N ASN A 36 -8.03 29.51 -7.34
CA ASN A 36 -7.26 30.52 -6.63
C ASN A 36 -6.92 30.02 -5.20
N PRO A 37 -5.65 29.91 -4.79
CA PRO A 37 -5.24 29.29 -3.52
C PRO A 37 -5.72 30.03 -2.26
N THR A 38 -6.37 31.18 -2.41
CA THR A 38 -6.82 32.05 -1.32
C THR A 38 -8.01 31.50 -0.51
N VAL A 39 -8.69 30.43 -0.97
CA VAL A 39 -9.90 29.92 -0.29
C VAL A 39 -9.64 28.70 0.62
N LEU A 40 -8.49 28.00 0.51
CA LEU A 40 -8.22 26.84 1.35
C LEU A 40 -7.67 27.14 2.75
N ASN A 41 -7.25 28.39 3.05
CA ASN A 41 -6.76 28.77 4.38
C ASN A 41 -7.86 29.19 5.38
N GLY A 42 -9.13 29.19 4.98
CA GLY A 42 -10.24 29.60 5.86
C GLY A 42 -10.74 28.53 6.83
N ALA A 43 -10.52 27.24 6.54
CA ALA A 43 -11.09 26.15 7.33
C ALA A 43 -10.14 25.63 8.45
N ALA A 44 -8.84 25.87 8.34
CA ALA A 44 -7.84 25.37 9.31
C ALA A 44 -7.63 26.29 10.53
N GLN A 45 -8.20 27.50 10.56
CA GLN A 45 -8.01 28.45 11.68
C GLN A 45 -9.14 28.48 12.71
N GLN A 46 -10.24 27.74 12.54
CA GLN A 46 -11.32 27.67 13.55
C GLN A 46 -11.16 26.54 14.58
N ALA A 47 -10.21 25.61 14.41
CA ALA A 47 -9.98 24.52 15.36
C ALA A 47 -8.94 24.82 16.46
N THR A 48 -8.18 25.92 16.37
CA THR A 48 -7.00 26.16 17.22
C THR A 48 -7.14 27.35 18.19
N GLN A 49 -8.36 27.75 18.57
CA GLN A 49 -8.59 28.75 19.63
C GLN A 49 -9.58 28.31 20.72
N GLN A 50 -9.71 26.99 20.96
CA GLN A 50 -10.53 26.48 22.07
C GLN A 50 -9.79 25.46 22.94
N SER A 51 -8.56 25.79 23.36
CA SER A 51 -7.96 25.15 24.53
C SER A 51 -6.83 26.02 25.07
N LEU A 52 -7.20 27.01 25.88
CA LEU A 52 -6.32 27.70 26.84
C LEU A 52 -7.18 28.69 27.65
N ASN A 53 -7.89 28.17 28.66
CA ASN A 53 -8.03 28.79 29.97
C ASN A 53 -9.05 28.00 30.81
N GLY A 54 -8.56 27.41 31.89
CA GLY A 54 -9.42 26.89 32.94
C GLY A 54 -10.15 28.05 33.62
N GLN A 55 -11.47 28.09 33.51
CA GLN A 55 -12.32 28.61 34.58
C GLN A 55 -13.77 28.15 34.39
N SER A 56 -14.25 27.45 35.40
CA SER A 56 -15.64 27.08 35.62
C SER A 56 -16.56 28.31 35.68
N VAL A 57 -17.61 28.35 34.85
CA VAL A 57 -18.90 28.96 35.22
C VAL A 57 -20.03 28.17 34.56
N ALA A 58 -20.93 27.65 35.39
CA ALA A 58 -22.19 27.09 34.96
C ALA A 58 -23.11 28.20 34.43
N PHE A 59 -23.72 27.97 33.26
CA PHE A 59 -24.97 28.62 32.90
C PHE A 59 -25.90 27.58 32.26
N ALA A 60 -26.93 27.24 33.03
CA ALA A 60 -28.14 26.63 32.51
C ALA A 60 -28.89 27.67 31.68
N VAL A 61 -29.20 27.34 30.43
CA VAL A 61 -30.33 27.94 29.72
C VAL A 61 -31.21 26.79 29.24
N SER A 62 -32.31 26.64 29.97
CA SER A 62 -33.47 25.84 29.64
C SER A 62 -34.26 26.53 28.53
N THR A 63 -34.48 25.85 27.42
CA THR A 63 -35.70 26.03 26.62
C THR A 63 -36.19 24.65 26.20
N ALA A 64 -37.24 24.22 26.89
CA ALA A 64 -38.03 23.04 26.59
C ALA A 64 -38.82 23.23 25.30
N THR A 65 -38.82 22.24 24.41
CA THR A 65 -40.03 21.84 23.67
C THR A 65 -39.90 20.39 23.20
N GLU A 66 -40.78 19.57 23.78
CA GLU A 66 -41.46 18.38 23.23
C GLU A 66 -40.66 17.18 22.70
N THR A 67 -40.76 16.12 23.51
CA THR A 67 -40.64 14.69 23.18
C THR A 67 -41.67 14.29 22.11
N PRO A 68 -41.41 13.21 21.34
CA PRO A 68 -42.08 11.97 21.73
C PRO A 68 -41.13 10.78 21.88
N ALA A 69 -41.52 9.92 22.81
CA ALA A 69 -40.80 8.76 23.31
C ALA A 69 -40.56 7.70 22.25
N VAL A 70 -39.34 7.20 22.17
CA VAL A 70 -39.03 5.90 21.54
C VAL A 70 -38.69 4.93 22.66
N LEU A 71 -39.54 3.91 22.76
CA LEU A 71 -39.46 2.79 23.69
C LEU A 71 -38.20 1.96 23.43
N ILE A 72 -37.28 1.94 24.39
CA ILE A 72 -36.14 1.03 24.40
C ILE A 72 -36.65 -0.34 24.86
N ILE A 73 -36.62 -1.33 23.96
CA ILE A 73 -36.76 -2.75 24.32
C ILE A 73 -35.35 -3.30 24.52
N GLN A 74 -34.94 -3.48 25.76
CA GLN A 74 -33.76 -4.27 26.12
C GLN A 74 -34.10 -5.76 26.00
N PRO A 75 -33.37 -6.57 25.20
CA PRO A 75 -33.48 -8.02 25.29
C PRO A 75 -32.76 -8.53 26.55
N ALA A 76 -33.44 -9.41 27.28
CA ALA A 76 -32.96 -10.06 28.49
C ALA A 76 -31.81 -11.04 28.21
N PRO A 77 -30.91 -11.27 29.18
CA PRO A 77 -29.82 -12.24 29.05
C PRO A 77 -30.37 -13.67 29.07
N ILE A 78 -30.13 -14.42 28.00
CA ILE A 78 -30.41 -15.86 27.94
C ILE A 78 -29.32 -16.58 28.71
N GLY A 79 -29.77 -17.39 29.67
CA GLY A 79 -28.97 -18.05 30.67
C GLY A 79 -28.06 -19.16 30.14
N ALA A 80 -27.06 -19.43 30.98
CA ALA A 80 -26.15 -20.56 30.90
C ALA A 80 -26.89 -21.89 30.83
N VAL A 81 -26.42 -22.78 29.96
CA VAL A 81 -26.68 -24.23 30.02
C VAL A 81 -25.35 -24.93 30.24
N GLN A 82 -25.33 -25.80 31.24
CA GLN A 82 -24.20 -26.50 31.81
C GLN A 82 -24.40 -28.01 31.61
N SER A 83 -23.31 -28.74 31.36
CA SER A 83 -23.12 -30.22 31.45
C SER A 83 -23.69 -31.03 30.25
N GLU A 84 -23.05 -32.06 29.69
CA GLU A 84 -22.24 -33.14 30.28
C GLU A 84 -21.20 -33.71 29.26
N PRO A 85 -20.17 -34.45 29.74
CA PRO A 85 -19.23 -35.19 28.91
C PRO A 85 -19.69 -36.64 28.71
N THR A 86 -19.45 -37.22 27.53
CA THR A 86 -19.55 -38.68 27.33
C THR A 86 -18.27 -39.19 26.67
N ALA A 87 -17.54 -40.02 27.41
CA ALA A 87 -16.48 -40.87 26.92
C ALA A 87 -17.06 -42.26 26.61
N ALA A 88 -16.64 -42.87 25.49
CA ALA A 88 -16.02 -44.21 25.44
C ALA A 88 -16.15 -44.86 24.04
N MET A 89 -15.01 -45.41 23.59
CA MET A 89 -14.81 -46.66 22.85
C MET A 89 -15.52 -46.86 21.49
N GLN A 90 -14.72 -47.05 20.44
CA GLN A 90 -14.70 -48.32 19.69
C GLN A 90 -13.43 -48.45 18.82
N ASP A 91 -12.76 -49.58 18.95
CA ASP A 91 -11.64 -50.09 18.16
C ASP A 91 -11.97 -50.40 16.69
N ASN A 92 -10.89 -50.40 15.87
CA ASN A 92 -10.57 -51.34 14.77
C ASN A 92 -11.15 -51.12 13.35
N PRO A 93 -10.52 -51.71 12.29
CA PRO A 93 -9.21 -51.42 11.73
C PRO A 93 -9.28 -51.07 10.22
N ALA A 94 -8.12 -50.72 9.64
CA ALA A 94 -7.91 -50.51 8.21
C ALA A 94 -8.37 -51.69 7.32
N PRO A 95 -8.66 -51.41 6.04
CA PRO A 95 -7.95 -52.17 5.00
C PRO A 95 -7.34 -51.30 3.91
N ALA A 96 -6.27 -51.86 3.35
CA ALA A 96 -5.51 -51.38 2.23
C ALA A 96 -6.37 -51.13 0.97
N GLY A 97 -6.02 -50.07 0.24
CA GLY A 97 -6.57 -49.74 -1.07
C GLY A 97 -5.61 -48.86 -1.85
N SER A 98 -4.51 -49.45 -2.31
CA SER A 98 -3.55 -48.83 -3.23
C SER A 98 -4.18 -48.74 -4.62
N ASN A 99 -4.62 -47.54 -5.00
CA ASN A 99 -5.03 -47.26 -6.38
C ASN A 99 -3.86 -46.60 -7.12
N THR A 100 -3.02 -47.44 -7.72
CA THR A 100 -2.07 -47.04 -8.75
C THR A 100 -2.85 -46.76 -10.03
N ILE A 101 -3.05 -45.49 -10.38
CA ILE A 101 -3.51 -45.10 -11.71
C ILE A 101 -2.28 -45.08 -12.63
N THR A 102 -2.11 -46.16 -13.38
CA THR A 102 -1.26 -46.19 -14.57
C THR A 102 -2.00 -45.43 -15.67
N GLN A 103 -1.58 -44.20 -15.94
CA GLN A 103 -2.03 -43.46 -17.11
C GLN A 103 -1.11 -43.84 -18.28
N GLU A 104 -1.64 -44.60 -19.24
CA GLU A 104 -1.03 -44.82 -20.55
C GLU A 104 -0.88 -43.48 -21.27
N VAL A 105 0.35 -42.97 -21.37
CA VAL A 105 0.68 -41.93 -22.36
C VAL A 105 0.90 -42.64 -23.68
N GLN A 106 -0.14 -42.64 -24.51
CA GLN A 106 -0.04 -42.98 -25.92
C GLN A 106 0.87 -41.96 -26.61
N SER A 107 2.07 -42.42 -26.96
CA SER A 107 3.03 -41.73 -27.80
C SER A 107 2.46 -41.64 -29.22
N GLY A 108 1.87 -40.49 -29.54
CA GLY A 108 1.51 -40.13 -30.91
C GLY A 108 2.67 -39.39 -31.57
N ASP A 109 3.31 -40.03 -32.55
CA ASP A 109 4.29 -39.42 -33.44
C ASP A 109 3.66 -38.23 -34.18
N VAL A 110 4.06 -37.01 -33.82
CA VAL A 110 3.80 -35.82 -34.62
C VAL A 110 5.08 -35.41 -35.33
N GLN A 111 5.06 -35.70 -36.62
CA GLN A 111 6.02 -35.35 -37.65
C GLN A 111 6.26 -33.82 -37.69
N PRO A 112 7.51 -33.32 -37.59
CA PRO A 112 7.76 -31.89 -37.77
C PRO A 112 7.67 -31.54 -39.26
N VAL A 113 6.62 -30.80 -39.63
CA VAL A 113 6.55 -30.11 -40.92
C VAL A 113 7.48 -28.90 -40.84
N ALA A 114 8.64 -29.04 -41.48
CA ALA A 114 9.55 -27.91 -41.73
C ALA A 114 8.80 -26.86 -42.57
N THR A 115 8.51 -25.71 -41.95
CA THR A 115 8.08 -24.52 -42.67
C THR A 115 9.32 -23.67 -42.89
N ASP A 116 9.83 -23.69 -44.12
CA ASP A 116 10.84 -22.75 -44.62
C ASP A 116 10.27 -21.34 -44.52
N VAL A 117 10.69 -20.59 -43.49
CA VAL A 117 10.46 -19.15 -43.40
C VAL A 117 11.60 -18.48 -44.14
N ALA A 118 11.30 -17.98 -45.33
CA ALA A 118 12.20 -17.14 -46.10
C ALA A 118 12.60 -15.91 -45.28
N THR A 119 13.89 -15.84 -44.94
CA THR A 119 14.55 -14.64 -44.44
C THR A 119 14.46 -13.54 -45.50
N VAL A 120 13.55 -12.59 -45.30
CA VAL A 120 13.55 -11.34 -46.06
C VAL A 120 14.41 -10.34 -45.30
N GLU A 121 15.56 -10.04 -45.89
CA GLU A 121 16.53 -9.04 -45.47
C GLU A 121 15.86 -7.65 -45.44
N PRO A 122 15.83 -6.93 -44.30
CA PRO A 122 15.35 -5.57 -44.28
C PRO A 122 16.44 -4.64 -44.85
N THR A 123 16.25 -4.20 -46.08
CA THR A 123 16.99 -3.07 -46.67
C THR A 123 16.76 -1.83 -45.79
N ALA A 124 17.81 -1.41 -45.10
CA ALA A 124 17.83 -0.17 -44.35
C ALA A 124 17.78 1.02 -45.33
N THR A 125 16.62 1.68 -45.39
CA THR A 125 16.52 3.01 -46.02
C THR A 125 16.92 4.04 -44.97
N GLU A 126 18.08 4.66 -45.22
CA GLU A 126 18.63 5.80 -44.49
C GLU A 126 17.60 6.96 -44.46
N PRO A 127 17.19 7.46 -43.28
CA PRO A 127 16.37 8.66 -43.23
C PRO A 127 17.25 9.88 -43.52
N THR A 128 17.02 10.48 -44.69
CA THR A 128 17.50 11.81 -45.06
C THR A 128 17.20 12.80 -43.94
N ALA A 129 18.25 13.37 -43.37
CA ALA A 129 18.17 14.47 -42.41
C ALA A 129 17.39 15.64 -43.01
N THR A 130 16.19 15.88 -42.49
CA THR A 130 15.46 17.12 -42.75
C THR A 130 15.98 18.15 -41.76
N GLU A 131 16.82 19.06 -42.25
CA GLU A 131 17.27 20.25 -41.56
C GLU A 131 16.05 21.15 -41.26
N VAL A 132 15.53 21.05 -40.04
CA VAL A 132 14.52 21.96 -39.54
C VAL A 132 15.23 23.24 -39.12
N THR A 133 15.14 24.25 -39.99
CA THR A 133 15.56 25.63 -39.69
C THR A 133 14.73 26.15 -38.51
N GLN A 134 15.38 26.28 -37.36
CA GLN A 134 14.82 26.88 -36.15
C GLN A 134 14.63 28.39 -36.36
N PRO A 135 13.44 28.97 -36.11
CA PRO A 135 13.27 30.41 -36.18
C PRO A 135 14.09 31.08 -35.09
N ALA A 136 14.86 32.10 -35.49
CA ALA A 136 15.64 32.94 -34.60
C ALA A 136 14.75 33.53 -33.51
N ALA A 137 14.98 33.11 -32.27
CA ALA A 137 14.36 33.73 -31.10
C ALA A 137 14.96 35.13 -30.91
N GLU A 138 14.10 36.12 -31.02
CA GLU A 138 14.36 37.52 -30.68
C GLU A 138 14.74 37.60 -29.19
N GLN A 139 16.01 37.88 -28.93
CA GLN A 139 16.54 38.06 -27.58
C GLN A 139 16.01 39.39 -27.03
N ILE A 140 14.95 39.32 -26.23
CA ILE A 140 14.57 40.44 -25.36
C ILE A 140 15.60 40.46 -24.22
N ALA A 141 16.50 41.45 -24.26
CA ALA A 141 17.40 41.77 -23.16
C ALA A 141 16.55 42.17 -21.95
N VAL A 142 16.52 41.31 -20.93
CA VAL A 142 15.96 41.64 -19.62
C VAL A 142 17.11 42.17 -18.78
N ASP A 143 16.96 43.42 -18.33
CA ASP A 143 17.91 44.12 -17.48
C ASP A 143 18.29 43.28 -16.25
N ALA A 144 19.60 43.21 -16.00
CA ALA A 144 20.16 42.51 -14.87
C ALA A 144 19.69 43.15 -13.54
N PRO A 145 19.19 42.36 -12.57
CA PRO A 145 18.85 42.89 -11.26
C PRO A 145 20.13 43.38 -10.56
N THR A 146 20.09 44.64 -10.13
CA THR A 146 21.12 45.25 -9.29
C THR A 146 21.22 44.48 -7.98
N GLU A 147 22.34 43.80 -7.75
CA GLU A 147 22.65 43.13 -6.48
C GLU A 147 22.63 44.17 -5.35
N THR A 148 21.61 44.08 -4.51
CA THR A 148 21.56 44.82 -3.24
C THR A 148 22.47 44.09 -2.25
N ALA A 149 23.58 44.74 -1.89
CA ALA A 149 24.54 44.21 -0.93
C ALA A 149 23.84 43.84 0.39
N LEU A 150 23.94 42.57 0.75
CA LEU A 150 23.43 42.02 2.01
C LEU A 150 24.26 42.61 3.17
N PRO A 151 23.63 43.11 4.27
CA PRO A 151 24.37 43.61 5.41
C PRO A 151 25.21 42.50 6.06
N THR A 152 26.45 42.84 6.39
CA THR A 152 27.39 41.97 7.11
C THR A 152 26.76 41.50 8.44
N PRO A 153 26.69 40.18 8.71
CA PRO A 153 26.11 39.68 9.94
C PRO A 153 26.94 40.13 11.15
N VAL A 154 26.23 40.68 12.14
CA VAL A 154 26.80 41.05 13.44
C VAL A 154 27.25 39.77 14.17
N PRO A 155 28.46 39.75 14.77
CA PRO A 155 28.93 38.59 15.50
C PRO A 155 28.00 38.25 16.67
N PRO A 156 27.70 36.96 16.90
CA PRO A 156 26.83 36.53 17.99
C PRO A 156 27.45 36.90 19.35
N THR A 157 26.62 37.47 20.22
CA THR A 157 26.98 37.72 21.62
C THR A 157 27.22 36.37 22.31
N PRO A 158 28.34 36.19 23.04
CA PRO A 158 28.61 34.95 23.76
C PRO A 158 27.49 34.64 24.76
N ALA A 159 26.93 33.43 24.67
CA ALA A 159 25.97 32.94 25.64
C ALA A 159 26.64 32.81 27.03
N PRO A 160 25.90 33.04 28.13
CA PRO A 160 26.39 32.80 29.48
C PRO A 160 26.84 31.34 29.66
N PRO A 161 27.85 31.07 30.51
CA PRO A 161 28.27 29.70 30.78
C PRO A 161 27.11 28.88 31.36
N THR A 162 26.76 27.80 30.67
CA THR A 162 25.79 26.81 31.12
C THR A 162 26.25 26.21 32.46
N PRO A 163 25.39 26.16 33.49
CA PRO A 163 25.72 25.51 34.76
C PRO A 163 26.06 24.03 34.53
N ILE A 164 27.16 23.59 35.14
CA ILE A 164 27.64 22.21 35.07
C ILE A 164 26.60 21.31 35.77
N PRO A 165 26.05 20.29 35.09
CA PRO A 165 25.12 19.37 35.71
C PRO A 165 25.81 18.56 36.83
N PRO A 166 25.09 18.24 37.92
CA PRO A 166 25.64 17.44 39.00
C PRO A 166 26.07 16.06 38.48
N THR A 167 27.27 15.63 38.87
CA THR A 167 27.81 14.30 38.59
C THR A 167 26.83 13.22 39.08
N PRO A 168 26.33 12.34 38.20
CA PRO A 168 25.47 11.23 38.60
C PRO A 168 26.21 10.31 39.57
N ALA A 169 25.54 9.91 40.66
CA ALA A 169 26.04 8.90 41.57
C ALA A 169 26.26 7.57 40.80
N PRO A 170 27.29 6.79 41.15
CA PRO A 170 27.56 5.51 40.52
C PRO A 170 26.35 4.57 40.71
N PRO A 171 25.91 3.85 39.66
CA PRO A 171 24.82 2.89 39.79
C PRO A 171 25.26 1.73 40.67
N THR A 172 24.55 1.52 41.78
CA THR A 172 24.64 0.29 42.57
C THR A 172 24.00 -0.83 41.74
N ALA A 173 24.83 -1.63 41.07
CA ALA A 173 24.37 -2.83 40.38
C ALA A 173 23.86 -3.85 41.41
N THR A 174 22.55 -4.12 41.37
CA THR A 174 21.94 -5.31 41.98
C THR A 174 21.21 -6.03 40.86
N ASP A 175 22.00 -6.69 40.00
CA ASP A 175 21.48 -7.58 38.96
C ASP A 175 21.12 -8.91 39.62
N THR A 176 19.86 -9.03 40.04
CA THR A 176 19.24 -10.34 40.19
C THR A 176 18.71 -10.72 38.80
N PRO A 177 19.19 -11.81 38.17
CA PRO A 177 18.69 -12.22 36.87
C PRO A 177 17.22 -12.65 37.01
N THR A 178 16.31 -11.76 36.62
CA THR A 178 14.92 -12.13 36.36
C THR A 178 14.92 -12.96 35.08
N ILE A 179 14.80 -14.27 35.23
CA ILE A 179 14.54 -15.18 34.12
C ILE A 179 13.14 -14.82 33.61
N LEU A 180 13.06 -14.03 32.54
CA LEU A 180 11.81 -13.85 31.81
C LEU A 180 11.40 -15.24 31.28
N PRO A 181 10.15 -15.68 31.49
CA PRO A 181 9.68 -16.90 30.88
C PRO A 181 9.84 -16.77 29.37
N THR A 182 10.66 -17.63 28.77
CA THR A 182 10.71 -17.83 27.33
C THR A 182 9.33 -18.30 26.92
N GLU A 183 8.54 -17.42 26.31
CA GLU A 183 7.25 -17.80 25.75
C GLU A 183 7.50 -18.94 24.77
N SER A 184 6.85 -20.07 25.03
CA SER A 184 6.89 -21.21 24.12
C SER A 184 6.33 -20.73 22.79
N PRO A 185 7.00 -20.97 21.65
CA PRO A 185 6.50 -20.54 20.36
C PRO A 185 5.10 -21.12 20.17
N THR A 186 4.11 -20.24 20.06
CA THR A 186 2.76 -20.61 19.68
C THR A 186 2.85 -21.31 18.31
N PRO A 187 2.25 -22.49 18.12
CA PRO A 187 2.28 -23.17 16.83
C PRO A 187 1.71 -22.23 15.76
N VAL A 188 2.53 -21.95 14.74
CA VAL A 188 2.17 -21.16 13.57
C VAL A 188 1.04 -21.89 12.85
N ASP A 189 -0.09 -21.21 12.68
CA ASP A 189 -1.19 -21.74 11.88
C ASP A 189 -0.77 -21.70 10.41
N ALA A 190 -0.48 -22.87 9.84
CA ALA A 190 -0.05 -22.98 8.45
C ALA A 190 -1.09 -22.48 7.42
N THR A 191 -2.29 -22.11 7.88
CA THR A 191 -3.36 -21.54 7.05
C THR A 191 -3.46 -20.01 7.11
N ALA A 192 -2.70 -19.35 7.99
CA ALA A 192 -2.69 -17.90 8.08
C ALA A 192 -2.05 -17.26 6.83
N PHE A 193 -2.52 -16.05 6.49
CA PHE A 193 -1.93 -15.20 5.48
C PHE A 193 -0.73 -14.45 6.06
N HIS A 194 0.47 -14.69 5.55
CA HIS A 194 1.70 -14.17 6.15
C HIS A 194 2.17 -12.88 5.47
N ILE A 195 2.23 -11.78 6.22
CA ILE A 195 2.72 -10.50 5.74
C ILE A 195 4.09 -10.21 6.35
N GLY A 196 5.11 -10.15 5.50
CA GLY A 196 6.45 -9.77 5.94
C GLY A 196 6.65 -8.25 5.94
N PHE A 197 7.32 -7.78 6.99
CA PHE A 197 7.78 -6.40 7.08
C PHE A 197 9.21 -6.30 7.63
N ALA A 198 9.94 -5.28 7.20
CA ALA A 198 11.22 -4.91 7.79
C ALA A 198 11.06 -3.57 8.51
N ASN A 199 11.60 -3.46 9.71
CA ASN A 199 11.57 -2.20 10.45
C ASN A 199 12.54 -1.19 9.84
N ARG A 200 12.05 -0.47 8.84
CA ARG A 200 12.72 0.66 8.22
C ARG A 200 11.81 1.88 8.29
N GLY A 201 12.29 3.03 7.81
CA GLY A 201 11.47 4.23 7.70
C GLY A 201 10.19 4.02 6.87
N TYR A 202 9.42 5.08 6.67
CA TYR A 202 8.23 5.07 5.81
C TYR A 202 7.03 4.29 6.38
N GLY A 203 6.97 4.08 7.69
CA GLY A 203 5.78 3.52 8.35
C GLY A 203 5.49 2.05 7.99
N CYS A 204 6.45 1.31 7.43
CA CYS A 204 6.30 -0.08 7.02
C CYS A 204 5.63 -0.99 8.08
N PRO A 205 6.08 -1.00 9.36
CA PRO A 205 5.41 -1.77 10.41
C PRO A 205 3.96 -1.33 10.67
N VAL A 206 3.68 -0.03 10.62
CA VAL A 206 2.35 0.54 10.91
C VAL A 206 1.38 0.17 9.80
N VAL A 207 1.79 0.33 8.54
CA VAL A 207 0.97 -0.06 7.38
C VAL A 207 0.67 -1.56 7.40
N SER A 208 1.66 -2.40 7.71
CA SER A 208 1.44 -3.84 7.84
C SER A 208 0.44 -4.19 8.96
N GLN A 209 0.51 -3.52 10.11
CA GLN A 209 -0.47 -3.71 11.20
C GLN A 209 -1.87 -3.23 10.84
N ILE A 210 -2.00 -2.11 10.12
CA ILE A 210 -3.29 -1.64 9.62
C ILE A 210 -3.91 -2.67 8.69
N VAL A 211 -3.11 -3.19 7.75
CA VAL A 211 -3.58 -4.20 6.79
C VAL A 211 -3.94 -5.51 7.48
N GLU A 212 -3.12 -6.02 8.41
CA GLU A 212 -3.45 -7.18 9.24
C GLU A 212 -4.81 -6.99 9.91
N ARG A 213 -5.04 -5.86 10.58
CA ARG A 213 -6.31 -5.58 11.26
C ARG A 213 -7.51 -5.55 10.31
N ILE A 214 -7.37 -4.97 9.12
CA ILE A 214 -8.47 -4.96 8.15
C ILE A 214 -8.76 -6.37 7.63
N LEU A 215 -7.72 -7.17 7.34
CA LEU A 215 -7.89 -8.55 6.89
C LEU A 215 -8.60 -9.39 7.95
N GLU A 216 -8.21 -9.27 9.23
CA GLU A 216 -8.85 -9.98 10.34
C GLU A 216 -10.28 -9.48 10.62
N ASP A 217 -10.46 -8.17 10.81
CA ASP A 217 -11.71 -7.60 11.33
C ASP A 217 -12.81 -7.44 10.28
N ARG A 218 -12.44 -7.29 9.00
CA ARG A 218 -13.39 -6.99 7.90
C ARG A 218 -13.50 -8.10 6.87
N LEU A 219 -12.43 -8.88 6.70
CA LEU A 219 -12.38 -9.93 5.67
C LEU A 219 -12.25 -11.34 6.26
N ASP A 220 -12.31 -11.50 7.60
CA ASP A 220 -12.25 -12.78 8.31
C ASP A 220 -11.06 -13.66 7.86
N THR A 221 -9.94 -13.01 7.51
CA THR A 221 -8.71 -13.66 7.05
C THR A 221 -7.71 -13.66 8.19
N ALA A 222 -7.46 -14.84 8.77
CA ALA A 222 -6.38 -15.01 9.73
C ALA A 222 -5.06 -14.56 9.12
N THR A 223 -4.38 -13.64 9.76
CA THR A 223 -3.17 -12.99 9.24
C THR A 223 -2.06 -13.05 10.30
N GLU A 224 -0.82 -13.23 9.87
CA GLU A 224 0.34 -13.16 10.76
C GLU A 224 1.37 -12.18 10.19
N LEU A 225 1.84 -11.25 11.04
CA LEU A 225 2.95 -10.37 10.71
C LEU A 225 4.30 -10.98 11.09
N ILE A 226 5.18 -11.09 10.10
CA ILE A 226 6.53 -11.63 10.29
C ILE A 226 7.55 -10.51 10.11
N SER A 227 8.26 -10.18 11.19
CA SER A 227 9.31 -9.16 11.16
C SER A 227 10.63 -9.74 10.63
N PHE A 228 11.31 -8.98 9.78
CA PHE A 228 12.65 -9.30 9.27
C PHE A 228 13.67 -8.22 9.64
N ASP A 229 14.90 -8.65 9.92
CA ASP A 229 16.01 -7.74 10.24
C ASP A 229 16.43 -6.89 9.03
N THR A 230 16.27 -7.42 7.80
CA THR A 230 16.67 -6.74 6.57
C THR A 230 15.59 -6.83 5.49
N VAL A 231 15.59 -5.83 4.60
CA VAL A 231 14.70 -5.81 3.42
C VAL A 231 15.03 -6.97 2.49
N GLU A 232 16.31 -7.27 2.28
CA GLU A 232 16.72 -8.38 1.42
C GLU A 232 16.21 -9.73 1.92
N SER A 233 16.33 -10.02 3.23
CA SER A 233 15.82 -11.28 3.81
C SER A 233 14.30 -11.40 3.64
N MET A 234 13.57 -10.31 3.84
CA MET A 234 12.12 -10.28 3.62
C MET A 234 11.76 -10.55 2.16
N PHE A 235 12.43 -9.92 1.20
CA PHE A 235 12.18 -10.14 -0.23
C PHE A 235 12.50 -11.57 -0.67
N ARG A 236 13.57 -12.16 -0.12
CA ARG A 236 13.89 -13.57 -0.33
C ARG A 236 12.80 -14.48 0.24
N ALA A 237 12.26 -14.16 1.42
CA ALA A 237 11.15 -14.91 2.02
C ALA A 237 9.89 -14.86 1.15
N VAL A 238 9.51 -13.69 0.61
CA VAL A 238 8.39 -13.60 -0.36
C VAL A 238 8.70 -14.45 -1.59
N ALA A 239 9.87 -14.26 -2.21
CA ALA A 239 10.26 -15.00 -3.41
C ALA A 239 10.32 -16.52 -3.22
N ASN A 240 10.61 -17.00 -2.01
CA ASN A 240 10.67 -18.42 -1.67
C ASN A 240 9.36 -18.99 -1.15
N ASN A 241 8.27 -18.19 -1.12
CA ASN A 241 6.97 -18.60 -0.59
C ASN A 241 7.06 -19.00 0.91
N GLU A 242 7.95 -18.35 1.66
CA GLU A 242 8.02 -18.43 3.12
C GLU A 242 7.03 -17.44 3.76
N ILE A 243 6.68 -16.38 3.03
CA ILE A 243 5.61 -15.43 3.34
C ILE A 243 4.82 -15.11 2.06
N ASP A 244 3.58 -14.67 2.23
CA ASP A 244 2.65 -14.42 1.13
C ASP A 244 2.94 -13.11 0.41
N MET A 245 3.19 -12.05 1.19
CA MET A 245 3.41 -10.72 0.63
C MET A 245 4.23 -9.79 1.52
N THR A 246 4.58 -8.64 0.95
CA THR A 246 5.08 -7.48 1.69
C THR A 246 4.48 -6.19 1.14
N LEU A 247 4.22 -5.22 2.02
CA LEU A 247 3.87 -3.85 1.66
C LEU A 247 5.10 -2.94 1.63
N CYS A 248 6.28 -3.46 1.94
CA CYS A 248 7.42 -2.64 2.33
C CYS A 248 8.37 -2.34 1.14
N TYR A 249 7.96 -2.43 -0.12
CA TYR A 249 8.81 -2.02 -1.25
C TYR A 249 8.78 -0.50 -1.43
N VAL A 250 9.95 0.14 -1.52
CA VAL A 250 10.13 1.57 -1.80
C VAL A 250 10.83 1.73 -3.15
N ASP A 251 10.15 2.37 -4.11
CA ASP A 251 10.77 2.84 -5.34
C ASP A 251 11.35 4.25 -5.11
N PRO A 252 12.58 4.57 -5.58
CA PRO A 252 13.50 3.72 -6.34
C PRO A 252 14.45 2.86 -5.51
N ASP A 253 14.46 3.00 -4.18
CA ASP A 253 15.50 2.47 -3.30
C ASP A 253 15.70 0.94 -3.41
N ASP A 254 14.61 0.19 -3.55
CA ASP A 254 14.64 -1.28 -3.61
C ASP A 254 14.68 -1.85 -5.04
N ARG A 255 14.72 -0.98 -6.05
CA ARG A 255 14.59 -1.38 -7.45
C ARG A 255 15.67 -2.38 -7.88
N GLU A 256 16.87 -2.26 -7.32
CA GLU A 256 17.99 -3.18 -7.59
C GLU A 256 17.82 -4.57 -6.97
N LEU A 257 16.96 -4.73 -5.95
CA LEU A 257 16.62 -6.06 -5.39
C LEU A 257 15.78 -6.90 -6.36
N LEU A 258 15.10 -6.26 -7.31
CA LEU A 258 14.24 -6.91 -8.30
C LEU A 258 14.84 -6.94 -9.71
N ARG A 259 16.01 -6.33 -9.89
CA ARG A 259 16.70 -6.18 -11.18
C ARG A 259 18.09 -6.81 -11.15
N GLY A 260 18.80 -6.69 -12.27
CA GLY A 260 20.16 -7.22 -12.42
C GLY A 260 20.24 -8.71 -12.10
N ASP A 261 21.24 -9.07 -11.30
CA ASP A 261 21.49 -10.45 -10.89
C ASP A 261 20.39 -11.02 -9.98
N ASN A 262 19.68 -10.16 -9.24
CA ASN A 262 18.58 -10.56 -8.37
C ASN A 262 17.27 -10.83 -9.13
N LYS A 263 17.17 -10.42 -10.39
CA LYS A 263 15.96 -10.64 -11.20
C LYS A 263 15.58 -12.12 -11.28
N ARG A 264 16.58 -13.02 -11.39
CA ARG A 264 16.35 -14.46 -11.52
C ARG A 264 15.96 -15.15 -10.21
N THR A 265 16.46 -14.65 -9.10
CA THR A 265 16.28 -15.28 -7.79
C THR A 265 15.07 -14.71 -7.05
N ILE A 266 14.79 -13.42 -7.21
CA ILE A 266 13.73 -12.68 -6.52
C ILE A 266 12.70 -12.16 -7.53
N GLY A 267 13.13 -11.29 -8.45
CA GLY A 267 12.22 -10.50 -9.30
C GLY A 267 11.23 -11.31 -10.16
N PHE A 268 11.58 -12.49 -10.65
CA PHE A 268 10.67 -13.33 -11.43
C PHE A 268 9.68 -14.14 -10.59
N LYS A 269 9.92 -14.28 -9.28
CA LYS A 269 9.06 -15.07 -8.39
C LYS A 269 8.02 -14.22 -7.66
N MET A 270 8.12 -12.91 -7.82
CA MET A 270 7.26 -11.94 -7.18
C MET A 270 6.57 -11.10 -8.26
N VAL A 271 5.39 -10.59 -7.93
CA VAL A 271 4.64 -9.69 -8.79
C VAL A 271 4.14 -8.51 -7.96
N GLN A 272 4.20 -7.33 -8.56
CA GLN A 272 3.63 -6.13 -7.97
C GLN A 272 2.10 -6.30 -7.93
N LEU A 273 1.52 -6.07 -6.76
CA LEU A 273 0.08 -6.05 -6.57
C LEU A 273 -0.41 -4.61 -6.65
N GLY A 274 -1.11 -4.29 -7.74
CA GLY A 274 -1.71 -2.98 -7.95
C GLY A 274 -0.71 -1.90 -8.31
N SER A 275 -1.10 -0.65 -8.04
CA SER A 275 -0.22 0.52 -8.12
C SER A 275 0.52 0.75 -6.80
N GLN A 276 1.24 1.87 -6.70
CA GLN A 276 1.66 2.38 -5.40
C GLN A 276 0.44 2.70 -4.53
N TYR A 277 0.55 2.41 -3.23
CA TYR A 277 -0.47 2.78 -2.24
C TYR A 277 -0.15 4.09 -1.53
N TRP A 278 1.08 4.60 -1.69
CA TRP A 278 1.53 5.86 -1.14
C TRP A 278 2.65 6.46 -2.00
N GLU A 279 2.70 7.78 -2.08
CA GLU A 279 3.73 8.54 -2.79
C GLU A 279 4.02 9.88 -2.07
N SER A 280 5.27 10.15 -1.74
CA SER A 280 5.74 11.47 -1.30
C SER A 280 7.22 11.65 -1.62
N ASP A 281 7.64 12.89 -1.89
CA ASP A 281 9.03 13.25 -2.20
C ASP A 281 9.72 12.37 -3.27
N GLY A 282 8.93 11.89 -4.25
CA GLY A 282 9.40 11.02 -5.32
C GLY A 282 9.64 9.56 -4.92
N GLN A 283 9.36 9.20 -3.66
CA GLN A 283 9.35 7.82 -3.18
C GLN A 283 7.95 7.23 -3.28
N LYS A 284 7.88 5.93 -3.60
CA LYS A 284 6.61 5.21 -3.79
C LYS A 284 6.61 3.92 -3.01
N LEU A 285 5.61 3.71 -2.17
CA LEU A 285 5.41 2.43 -1.49
C LEU A 285 4.51 1.51 -2.33
N GLN A 286 4.93 0.26 -2.50
CA GLN A 286 4.23 -0.72 -3.33
C GLN A 286 4.10 -2.06 -2.61
N MET A 287 3.06 -2.80 -2.99
CA MET A 287 2.85 -4.17 -2.54
C MET A 287 3.48 -5.16 -3.52
N TRP A 288 4.15 -6.17 -2.97
CA TRP A 288 4.70 -7.27 -3.74
C TRP A 288 4.26 -8.60 -3.12
N VAL A 289 3.77 -9.49 -3.96
CA VAL A 289 3.29 -10.82 -3.56
C VAL A 289 4.09 -11.88 -4.28
N ASN A 290 4.16 -13.08 -3.71
CA ASN A 290 4.68 -14.22 -4.45
C ASN A 290 3.67 -14.72 -5.51
N LEU A 291 4.15 -15.40 -6.55
CA LEU A 291 3.30 -15.86 -7.65
C LEU A 291 2.18 -16.83 -7.23
N PRO A 292 2.42 -17.88 -6.41
CA PRO A 292 1.35 -18.72 -5.86
C PRO A 292 0.25 -17.94 -5.14
N THR A 293 0.61 -17.03 -4.24
CA THR A 293 -0.33 -16.17 -3.51
C THR A 293 -1.11 -15.28 -4.47
N MET A 294 -0.49 -14.73 -5.52
CA MET A 294 -1.24 -13.99 -6.56
C MET A 294 -2.29 -14.85 -7.25
N SER A 295 -1.99 -16.13 -7.49
CA SER A 295 -2.97 -17.06 -8.08
C SER A 295 -4.13 -17.33 -7.13
N LEU A 296 -3.85 -17.44 -5.82
CA LEU A 296 -4.87 -17.61 -4.79
C LEU A 296 -5.74 -16.36 -4.66
N LEU A 297 -5.14 -15.17 -4.62
CA LEU A 297 -5.86 -13.89 -4.58
C LEU A 297 -6.80 -13.67 -5.77
N ARG A 298 -6.49 -14.25 -6.93
CA ARG A 298 -7.33 -14.18 -8.13
C ARG A 298 -8.44 -15.24 -8.17
N ALA A 299 -8.45 -16.19 -7.24
CA ALA A 299 -9.53 -17.14 -7.13
C ALA A 299 -10.83 -16.41 -6.69
N ALA A 300 -11.98 -16.95 -7.10
CA ALA A 300 -13.27 -16.27 -6.96
C ALA A 300 -13.62 -15.94 -5.50
N ASP A 301 -13.20 -16.81 -4.58
CA ASP A 301 -13.35 -16.70 -3.13
C ASP A 301 -12.49 -15.60 -2.48
N HIS A 302 -11.46 -15.09 -3.18
CA HIS A 302 -10.55 -14.07 -2.66
C HIS A 302 -10.66 -12.71 -3.38
N THR A 303 -11.69 -12.54 -4.22
CA THR A 303 -11.91 -11.31 -4.99
C THR A 303 -12.01 -10.06 -4.10
N CYS A 304 -12.66 -10.18 -2.93
CA CYS A 304 -12.77 -9.12 -1.94
C CYS A 304 -11.40 -8.62 -1.47
N MET A 305 -10.54 -9.56 -1.07
CA MET A 305 -9.19 -9.27 -0.59
C MET A 305 -8.33 -8.64 -1.70
N LEU A 306 -8.47 -9.13 -2.94
CA LEU A 306 -7.80 -8.53 -4.10
C LEU A 306 -8.26 -7.09 -4.38
N ASN A 307 -9.57 -6.83 -4.32
CA ASN A 307 -10.13 -5.48 -4.49
C ASN A 307 -9.65 -4.54 -3.39
N PHE A 308 -9.65 -4.99 -2.13
CA PHE A 308 -9.11 -4.23 -1.00
C PHE A 308 -7.67 -3.80 -1.27
N PHE A 309 -6.78 -4.71 -1.67
CA PHE A 309 -5.40 -4.36 -1.98
C PHE A 309 -5.28 -3.38 -3.16
N TYR A 310 -6.14 -3.47 -4.18
CA TYR A 310 -6.15 -2.50 -5.27
C TYR A 310 -6.66 -1.12 -4.86
N SER A 311 -7.54 -1.05 -3.87
CA SER A 311 -8.13 0.20 -3.35
C SER A 311 -7.33 0.84 -2.23
N LEU A 312 -6.42 0.09 -1.59
CA LEU A 312 -5.60 0.57 -0.47
C LEU A 312 -4.80 1.82 -0.83
N ARG A 313 -5.06 2.93 -0.16
CA ARG A 313 -4.34 4.20 -0.35
C ARG A 313 -4.05 4.85 0.99
N PHE A 314 -2.87 5.45 1.10
CA PHE A 314 -2.44 6.24 2.24
C PHE A 314 -2.01 7.62 1.76
N VAL A 315 -2.33 8.65 2.55
CA VAL A 315 -1.77 9.99 2.39
C VAL A 315 -0.57 10.20 3.31
N GLU A 316 0.19 11.27 3.10
CA GLU A 316 1.43 11.53 3.87
C GLU A 316 1.21 11.61 5.38
N SER A 317 0.09 12.19 5.82
CA SER A 317 -0.25 12.28 7.24
C SER A 317 -0.50 10.92 7.90
N ASP A 318 -0.89 9.91 7.12
CA ASP A 318 -1.28 8.60 7.65
C ASP A 318 -0.09 7.85 8.21
N LEU A 319 1.07 7.97 7.56
CA LEU A 319 2.30 7.29 7.97
C LEU A 319 2.96 7.93 9.20
N GLN A 320 2.50 9.11 9.62
CA GLN A 320 2.98 9.78 10.83
C GLN A 320 2.20 9.35 12.08
N ILE A 321 1.07 8.64 11.91
CA ILE A 321 0.24 8.17 13.01
C ILE A 321 0.89 6.95 13.65
N ILE A 322 1.10 7.01 14.96
CA ILE A 322 1.73 5.94 15.74
C ILE A 322 0.70 4.91 16.22
N ASP A 323 -0.57 5.29 16.33
CA ASP A 323 -1.65 4.42 16.82
C ASP A 323 -2.54 3.88 15.70
N VAL A 324 -2.42 2.59 15.44
CA VAL A 324 -3.17 1.85 14.42
C VAL A 324 -4.67 1.98 14.63
N ASN A 325 -5.15 1.89 15.88
CA ASN A 325 -6.59 1.96 16.17
C ASN A 325 -7.18 3.34 15.88
N SER A 326 -6.47 4.41 16.21
CA SER A 326 -6.87 5.77 15.86
C SER A 326 -6.98 5.94 14.34
N TRP A 327 -6.03 5.38 13.58
CA TRP A 327 -6.08 5.39 12.12
C TRP A 327 -7.31 4.64 11.58
N LEU A 328 -7.52 3.39 12.03
CA LEU A 328 -8.65 2.56 11.59
C LEU A 328 -10.00 3.25 11.86
N ASN A 329 -10.14 3.91 13.01
CA ASN A 329 -11.37 4.64 13.34
C ASN A 329 -11.57 5.89 12.47
N ALA A 330 -10.49 6.62 12.15
CA ALA A 330 -10.55 7.81 11.32
C ALA A 330 -10.91 7.48 9.86
N HIS A 331 -10.53 6.30 9.37
CA HIS A 331 -10.72 5.84 7.99
C HIS A 331 -11.80 4.77 7.82
N ALA A 332 -12.66 4.57 8.82
CA ALA A 332 -13.66 3.49 8.79
C ALA A 332 -14.55 3.50 7.54
N ALA A 333 -14.97 4.69 7.07
CA ALA A 333 -15.80 4.81 5.87
C ALA A 333 -15.05 4.41 4.59
N ASP A 334 -13.77 4.80 4.46
CA ASP A 334 -12.93 4.43 3.32
C ASP A 334 -12.68 2.91 3.32
N ILE A 335 -12.40 2.34 4.50
CA ILE A 335 -12.17 0.90 4.67
C ILE A 335 -13.41 0.12 4.24
N ASP A 336 -14.60 0.53 4.67
CA ASP A 336 -15.87 -0.13 4.30
C ASP A 336 -16.11 -0.08 2.78
N GLU A 337 -15.69 0.99 2.09
CA GLU A 337 -15.69 1.07 0.63
C GLU A 337 -14.67 0.10 0.00
N TRP A 338 -13.44 0.05 0.54
CA TRP A 338 -12.36 -0.77 -0.02
C TRP A 338 -12.59 -2.27 0.12
N VAL A 339 -13.24 -2.71 1.20
CA VAL A 339 -13.54 -4.14 1.44
C VAL A 339 -14.85 -4.58 0.78
N ASN A 340 -15.60 -3.68 0.15
CA ASN A 340 -16.83 -4.03 -0.56
C ASN A 340 -16.52 -4.82 -1.84
N CYS A 341 -17.25 -5.91 -2.04
CA CYS A 341 -17.04 -6.84 -3.15
C CYS A 341 -18.15 -6.79 -4.22
N GLU A 342 -19.10 -5.86 -4.07
CA GLU A 342 -20.20 -5.63 -5.02
C GLU A 342 -19.78 -4.84 -6.26
#